data_AF-A0A1F0QM25-F1
#
_entry.id   AF-A0A1F0QM25-F1
#
_cell.length_a   1.000
_cell.length_b   1.000
_cell.length_c   1.000
_cell.angle_alpha   90.00
_cell.angle_beta   90.00
_cell.angle_gamma   90.00
#
_symmetry.space_group_name_H-M   'P 1'
#
loop_
_entity.id
_entity.type
_entity.pdbx_description
1 polymer ?
#
loop_
_entity_poly.entity_id
_entity_poly.type
_entity_poly.pdbx_seq_one_letter_code
_entity_poly.pdbx_strand_id
1 'polypeptide(L)'
;MSFFEDIASALDGEGIESRVNDDVMFVPITSDLEIQFVEIDPLLPAANVYIAAADVDEDDEDFEAVLVSVAFSVEDAVEAVSRHIATDQVVTVLRDLLEGTDERIAELEFVQDEFNPNLVVAEVANDSELRVLVETIDGVPSAVVRFLSFDFDEEELDELEDEAISKLWDIETPEDLSEEERVAIFGDAEDVDGGLAPIIEVPAEALELGTYTDFDRLFDVLSLVSDQALDWEAQLVSIDDSDFDEPEVYDIFGADDEDEDDVLFDDDDDDDSDIEEGDADD
;
A
#
# COMPACT_ATOMS: atom_id res chain seq x y z
N MET A 1 0.59 5.19 43.18
CA MET A 1 0.66 6.02 41.98
C MET A 1 -0.76 6.22 41.52
N SER A 2 -1.09 7.42 41.04
CA SER A 2 -2.38 7.65 40.37
C SER A 2 -2.32 7.07 38.96
N PHE A 3 -3.49 6.80 38.38
CA PHE A 3 -3.58 6.29 37.01
C PHE A 3 -2.85 7.20 36.00
N PHE A 4 -2.97 8.51 36.16
CA PHE A 4 -2.23 9.49 35.37
C PHE A 4 -0.71 9.50 35.61
N GLU A 5 -0.23 9.23 36.83
CA GLU A 5 1.21 9.12 37.07
C GLU A 5 1.79 7.89 36.33
N ASP A 6 1.04 6.80 36.30
CA ASP A 6 1.43 5.58 35.59
C ASP A 6 1.41 5.79 34.05
N ILE A 7 0.40 6.49 33.50
CA ILE A 7 0.36 6.87 32.08
C ILE A 7 1.52 7.80 31.73
N ALA A 8 1.77 8.85 32.52
CA ALA A 8 2.85 9.81 32.26
C ALA A 8 4.21 9.11 32.26
N SER A 9 4.44 8.19 33.19
CA SER A 9 5.68 7.40 33.22
C SER A 9 5.82 6.46 32.03
N ALA A 10 4.73 5.94 31.49
CA ALA A 10 4.76 5.08 30.31
C ALA A 10 5.02 5.89 29.03
N LEU A 11 4.37 7.04 28.88
CA LEU A 11 4.59 7.98 27.78
C LEU A 11 6.01 8.54 27.75
N ASP A 12 6.58 8.89 28.91
CA ASP A 12 7.98 9.33 29.03
C ASP A 12 8.96 8.24 28.55
N GLY A 13 8.62 6.97 28.80
CA GLY A 13 9.37 5.82 28.29
C GLY A 13 9.39 5.71 26.76
N GLU A 14 8.35 6.21 26.09
CA GLU A 14 8.25 6.32 24.63
C GLU A 14 8.79 7.66 24.10
N GLY A 15 9.27 8.55 24.99
CA GLY A 15 9.75 9.89 24.63
C GLY A 15 8.62 10.89 24.36
N ILE A 16 7.39 10.59 24.77
CA ILE A 16 6.22 11.44 24.58
C ILE A 16 6.00 12.31 25.82
N GLU A 17 5.98 13.63 25.63
CA GLU A 17 5.75 14.58 26.71
C GLU A 17 4.28 14.56 27.16
N SER A 18 4.02 14.75 28.45
CA SER A 18 2.66 14.89 28.99
C SER A 18 2.61 15.96 30.08
N ARG A 19 1.46 16.63 30.21
CA ARG A 19 1.18 17.64 31.24
C ARG A 19 -0.10 17.27 31.98
N VAL A 20 -0.12 17.41 33.30
CA VAL A 20 -1.32 17.12 34.12
C VAL A 20 -1.75 18.40 34.80
N ASN A 21 -3.01 18.81 34.58
CA ASN A 21 -3.65 19.91 35.30
C ASN A 21 -4.97 19.42 35.90
N ASP A 22 -5.09 19.52 37.22
CA ASP A 22 -6.27 19.06 37.97
C ASP A 22 -6.65 17.61 37.64
N ASP A 23 -7.84 17.38 37.07
CA ASP A 23 -8.40 16.06 36.73
C ASP A 23 -8.22 15.70 35.24
N VAL A 24 -7.39 16.45 34.51
CA VAL A 24 -7.13 16.25 33.07
C VAL A 24 -5.63 16.13 32.79
N MET A 25 -5.26 15.09 32.03
CA MET A 25 -3.94 14.97 31.44
C MET A 25 -4.00 15.37 29.97
N PHE A 26 -3.00 16.11 29.51
CA PHE A 26 -2.86 16.55 28.13
C PHE A 26 -1.56 16.00 27.54
N VAL A 27 -1.62 15.57 26.29
CA VAL A 27 -0.50 15.03 25.53
C VAL A 27 -0.45 15.76 24.19
N PRO A 28 0.55 16.64 23.96
CA PRO A 28 0.68 17.34 22.69
C PRO A 28 1.03 16.37 21.56
N ILE A 29 0.35 16.49 20.41
CA ILE A 29 0.72 15.79 19.17
C ILE A 29 1.45 16.78 18.25
N THR A 30 0.83 17.92 17.96
CA THR A 30 1.37 19.00 17.14
C THR A 30 1.20 20.36 17.81
N SER A 31 1.61 21.43 17.13
CA SER A 31 1.32 22.80 17.56
C SER A 31 -0.17 23.08 17.70
N ASP A 32 -1.01 22.37 16.94
CA ASP A 32 -2.42 22.67 16.79
C ASP A 32 -3.33 21.61 17.41
N LEU A 33 -2.81 20.41 17.74
CA LEU A 33 -3.58 19.28 18.26
C LEU A 33 -2.98 18.67 19.53
N GLU A 34 -3.86 18.30 20.45
CA GLU A 34 -3.52 17.55 21.65
C GLU A 34 -4.56 16.49 22.01
N ILE A 35 -4.10 15.47 22.74
CA ILE A 35 -4.97 14.45 23.34
C ILE A 35 -5.23 14.82 24.79
N GLN A 36 -6.48 14.72 25.21
CA GLN A 36 -6.90 14.95 26.59
C GLN A 36 -7.45 13.67 27.21
N PHE A 37 -6.91 13.28 28.36
CA PHE A 37 -7.42 12.20 29.19
C PHE A 37 -8.22 12.77 30.35
N VAL A 38 -9.48 12.37 30.46
CA VAL A 38 -10.37 12.74 31.58
C VAL A 38 -10.70 11.48 32.37
N GLU A 39 -10.36 11.48 33.66
CA GLU A 39 -10.56 10.32 34.54
C GLU A 39 -12.07 10.05 34.72
N ILE A 40 -12.47 8.79 34.55
CA ILE A 40 -13.86 8.36 34.66
C ILE A 40 -14.16 7.87 36.08
N ASP A 41 -13.24 7.08 36.66
CA ASP A 41 -13.43 6.44 37.96
C ASP A 41 -12.11 6.39 38.76
N PRO A 42 -12.12 6.82 40.04
CA PRO A 42 -10.90 6.86 40.87
C PRO A 42 -10.47 5.51 41.47
N LEU A 43 -11.28 4.46 41.29
CA LEU A 43 -11.01 3.11 41.81
C LEU A 43 -10.69 2.11 40.68
N LEU A 44 -11.14 2.40 39.46
CA LEU A 44 -10.84 1.62 38.26
C LEU A 44 -10.01 2.49 37.30
N PRO A 45 -8.82 2.06 36.86
CA PRO A 45 -8.03 2.81 35.86
C PRO A 45 -8.83 2.96 34.57
N ALA A 46 -9.49 4.10 34.39
CA ALA A 46 -10.37 4.36 33.27
C ALA A 46 -10.37 5.84 32.93
N ALA A 47 -10.11 6.17 31.66
CA ALA A 47 -10.12 7.54 31.16
C ALA A 47 -10.80 7.63 29.80
N ASN A 48 -11.59 8.69 29.62
CA ASN A 48 -12.05 9.11 28.31
C ASN A 48 -10.90 9.81 27.60
N VAL A 49 -10.70 9.48 26.32
CA VAL A 49 -9.63 10.04 25.49
C VAL A 49 -10.26 10.93 24.43
N TYR A 50 -9.93 12.22 24.47
CA TYR A 50 -10.42 13.22 23.55
C TYR A 50 -9.29 13.74 22.66
N ILE A 51 -9.62 14.19 21.46
CA ILE A 51 -8.75 15.07 20.65
C ILE A 51 -9.32 16.48 20.70
N ALA A 52 -8.44 17.44 20.95
CA ALA A 52 -8.78 18.85 21.01
C ALA A 52 -7.71 19.69 20.29
N ALA A 53 -8.07 20.92 19.93
CA ALA A 53 -7.08 21.90 19.51
C ALA A 53 -6.22 22.32 20.71
N ALA A 54 -4.93 22.53 20.47
CA ALA A 54 -3.96 22.84 21.54
C ALA A 54 -4.00 24.31 22.02
N ASP A 55 -4.56 25.24 21.22
CA ASP A 55 -4.53 26.70 21.44
C ASP A 55 -5.93 27.34 21.39
N VAL A 56 -6.91 26.71 22.06
CA VAL A 56 -8.24 27.32 22.26
C VAL A 56 -8.35 27.93 23.65
N ASP A 57 -8.61 29.24 23.68
CA ASP A 57 -8.90 29.98 24.90
C ASP A 57 -10.17 29.40 25.56
N GLU A 58 -10.26 29.44 26.90
CA GLU A 58 -11.42 28.94 27.67
C GLU A 58 -12.76 29.65 27.31
N ASP A 59 -12.70 30.73 26.53
CA ASP A 59 -13.82 31.53 26.04
C ASP A 59 -14.26 31.18 24.60
N ASP A 60 -13.57 30.28 23.88
CA ASP A 60 -13.96 29.84 22.55
C ASP A 60 -14.99 28.70 22.61
N GLU A 61 -16.26 29.06 22.43
CA GLU A 61 -17.41 28.14 22.45
C GLU A 61 -17.50 27.21 21.21
N ASP A 62 -16.60 27.36 20.22
CA ASP A 62 -16.69 26.72 18.90
C ASP A 62 -15.76 25.50 18.67
N PHE A 63 -14.85 25.15 19.60
CA PHE A 63 -13.97 23.98 19.45
C PHE A 63 -14.25 22.91 20.52
N GLU A 64 -15.08 21.95 20.12
CA GLU A 64 -15.61 20.88 20.95
C GLU A 64 -14.63 19.70 20.96
N ALA A 65 -13.99 19.42 22.10
CA ALA A 65 -13.15 18.24 22.25
C ALA A 65 -13.93 16.97 21.84
N VAL A 66 -13.39 16.19 20.91
CA VAL A 66 -14.08 15.03 20.34
C VAL A 66 -13.63 13.76 21.05
N LEU A 67 -14.58 13.00 21.61
CA LEU A 67 -14.29 11.70 22.22
C LEU A 67 -13.90 10.70 21.12
N VAL A 68 -12.66 10.20 21.16
CA VAL A 68 -12.14 9.27 20.16
C VAL A 68 -11.97 7.85 20.69
N SER A 69 -11.70 7.69 21.99
CA SER A 69 -11.58 6.37 22.61
C SER A 69 -11.77 6.40 24.12
N VAL A 70 -11.77 5.22 24.76
CA VAL A 70 -11.78 5.05 26.20
C VAL A 70 -10.67 4.07 26.56
N ALA A 71 -9.78 4.45 27.46
CA ALA A 71 -8.69 3.61 27.94
C ALA A 71 -9.06 2.99 29.30
N PHE A 72 -8.88 1.66 29.44
CA PHE A 72 -9.14 0.93 30.68
C PHE A 72 -7.86 0.42 31.36
N SER A 73 -6.71 0.77 30.78
CA SER A 73 -5.39 0.45 31.27
C SER A 73 -4.38 1.49 30.81
N VAL A 74 -3.18 1.44 31.39
CA VAL A 74 -2.06 2.30 30.96
C VAL A 74 -1.63 1.94 29.54
N GLU A 75 -1.64 0.65 29.21
CA GLU A 75 -1.30 0.13 27.88
C GLU A 75 -2.29 0.65 26.83
N ASP A 76 -3.60 0.59 27.11
CA ASP A 76 -4.63 1.13 26.20
C ASP A 76 -4.48 2.65 25.99
N ALA A 77 -4.11 3.37 27.06
CA ALA A 77 -3.91 4.81 26.99
C ALA A 77 -2.72 5.17 26.09
N VAL A 78 -1.59 4.47 26.25
CA VAL A 78 -0.40 4.67 25.40
C VAL A 78 -0.71 4.29 23.95
N GLU A 79 -1.37 3.14 23.71
CA GLU A 79 -1.76 2.73 22.35
C GLU A 79 -2.66 3.77 21.68
N ALA A 80 -3.62 4.33 22.41
CA ALA A 80 -4.48 5.38 21.90
C ALA A 80 -3.67 6.63 21.51
N VAL A 81 -2.68 7.04 22.31
CA VAL A 81 -1.79 8.16 21.95
C VAL A 81 -0.99 7.82 20.69
N SER A 82 -0.27 6.69 20.70
CA SER A 82 0.64 6.32 19.62
C SER A 82 -0.09 6.18 18.27
N ARG A 83 -1.33 5.69 18.26
CA ARG A 83 -2.17 5.63 17.04
C ARG A 83 -2.47 7.01 16.44
N HIS A 84 -2.77 8.00 17.27
CA HIS A 84 -3.10 9.34 16.78
C HIS A 84 -1.85 10.10 16.37
N ILE A 85 -0.73 9.93 17.08
CA ILE A 85 0.57 10.46 16.66
C ILE A 85 0.95 9.86 15.29
N ALA A 86 0.80 8.54 15.10
CA ALA A 86 1.12 7.90 13.82
C ALA A 86 0.24 8.45 12.68
N THR A 87 -1.08 8.58 12.91
CA THR A 87 -2.00 9.17 11.92
C THR A 87 -1.60 10.60 11.54
N ASP A 88 -1.28 11.44 12.53
CA ASP A 88 -0.86 12.83 12.30
C ASP A 88 0.46 12.91 11.53
N GLN A 89 1.43 12.05 11.84
CA GLN A 89 2.68 11.96 11.09
C GLN A 89 2.44 11.56 9.63
N VAL A 90 1.58 10.57 9.36
CA VAL A 90 1.21 10.19 7.99
C VAL A 90 0.62 11.39 7.24
N VAL A 91 -0.32 12.11 7.84
CA VAL A 91 -0.95 13.29 7.24
C VAL A 91 0.07 14.39 6.97
N THR A 92 0.98 14.63 7.90
CA THR A 92 2.04 15.64 7.77
C THR A 92 2.97 15.30 6.61
N VAL A 93 3.43 14.05 6.51
CA VAL A 93 4.32 13.60 5.42
C VAL A 93 3.63 13.69 4.07
N LEU A 94 2.37 13.25 3.97
CA LEU A 94 1.59 13.40 2.74
C LEU A 94 1.46 14.85 2.33
N ARG A 95 1.20 15.75 3.29
CA ARG A 95 1.13 17.18 3.04
C ARG A 95 2.47 17.75 2.56
N ASP A 96 3.58 17.36 3.19
CA ASP A 96 4.91 17.83 2.80
C ASP A 96 5.30 17.38 1.39
N LEU A 97 4.91 16.15 1.00
CA LEU A 97 5.08 15.64 -0.35
C LEU A 97 4.25 16.43 -1.37
N LEU A 98 2.97 16.69 -1.07
CA LEU A 98 2.06 17.41 -1.96
C LEU A 98 2.40 18.90 -2.08
N GLU A 99 2.83 19.54 -0.99
CA GLU A 99 3.18 20.97 -0.97
C GLU A 99 4.62 21.23 -1.45
N GLY A 100 5.46 20.19 -1.56
CA GLY A 100 6.87 20.33 -1.92
C GLY A 100 7.64 21.17 -0.90
N THR A 101 7.31 21.04 0.39
CA THR A 101 7.85 21.88 1.47
C THR A 101 9.37 21.70 1.64
N ASP A 102 9.89 20.51 1.33
CA ASP A 102 11.31 20.18 1.43
C ASP A 102 12.08 20.50 0.12
N GLU A 103 13.22 21.19 0.24
CA GLU A 103 14.02 21.62 -0.91
C GLU A 103 14.56 20.46 -1.75
N ARG A 104 14.72 19.27 -1.17
CA ARG A 104 15.25 18.07 -1.83
C ARG A 104 14.29 17.48 -2.86
N ILE A 105 12.99 17.75 -2.72
CA ILE A 105 11.94 17.26 -3.61
C ILE A 105 11.28 18.38 -4.40
N ALA A 106 11.84 19.59 -4.41
CA ALA A 106 11.24 20.75 -5.06
C ALA A 106 11.07 20.61 -6.58
N GLU A 107 11.77 19.64 -7.20
CA GLU A 107 11.65 19.32 -8.63
C GLU A 107 10.62 18.21 -8.90
N LEU A 108 10.09 17.56 -7.87
CA LEU A 108 9.06 16.52 -7.97
C LEU A 108 7.68 17.14 -7.72
N GLU A 109 6.76 16.98 -8.66
CA GLU A 109 5.37 17.43 -8.53
C GLU A 109 4.48 16.24 -8.16
N PHE A 110 4.22 16.06 -6.86
CA PHE A 110 3.34 15.00 -6.39
C PHE A 110 1.85 15.39 -6.49
N VAL A 111 1.05 14.45 -6.94
CA VAL A 111 -0.41 14.50 -6.94
C VAL A 111 -0.94 13.33 -6.12
N GLN A 112 -2.04 13.55 -5.39
CA GLN A 112 -2.70 12.49 -4.65
C GLN A 112 -3.47 11.58 -5.60
N ASP A 113 -3.35 10.27 -5.40
CA ASP A 113 -4.10 9.27 -6.15
C ASP A 113 -5.62 9.40 -5.89
N GLU A 114 -6.42 9.18 -6.93
CA GLU A 114 -7.87 9.38 -6.86
C GLU A 114 -8.60 8.29 -6.07
N PHE A 115 -8.02 7.08 -5.99
CA PHE A 115 -8.62 5.92 -5.32
C PHE A 115 -8.03 5.69 -3.93
N ASN A 116 -6.76 6.09 -3.73
CA ASN A 116 -6.04 5.90 -2.49
C ASN A 116 -5.48 7.22 -1.94
N PRO A 117 -6.11 7.80 -0.90
CA PRO A 117 -5.66 9.07 -0.33
C PRO A 117 -4.28 9.00 0.36
N ASN A 118 -3.79 7.80 0.65
CA ASN A 118 -2.47 7.59 1.25
C ASN A 118 -1.37 7.42 0.20
N LEU A 119 -1.72 7.41 -1.09
CA LEU A 119 -0.78 7.29 -2.19
C LEU A 119 -0.61 8.64 -2.88
N VAL A 120 0.64 9.03 -3.09
CA VAL A 120 1.00 10.15 -3.95
C VAL A 120 1.87 9.68 -5.09
N VAL A 121 1.68 10.29 -6.25
CA VAL A 121 2.33 9.93 -7.51
C VAL A 121 2.98 11.18 -8.09
N ALA A 122 4.22 11.06 -8.56
CA ALA A 122 4.90 12.09 -9.32
C ALA A 122 5.39 11.50 -10.65
N GLU A 123 5.14 12.21 -11.74
CA GLU A 123 5.72 11.87 -13.05
C GLU A 123 7.22 12.15 -13.02
N VAL A 124 8.00 11.18 -13.48
CA VAL A 124 9.46 11.25 -13.52
C VAL A 124 9.96 10.68 -14.84
N ALA A 125 11.12 11.15 -15.31
CA ALA A 125 11.64 10.74 -16.62
C ALA A 125 10.64 11.02 -17.77
N ASN A 126 10.53 10.14 -18.78
CA ASN A 126 9.64 10.35 -19.93
C ASN A 126 8.33 9.57 -19.78
N ASP A 127 8.42 8.32 -19.35
CA ASP A 127 7.31 7.35 -19.31
C ASP A 127 7.37 6.57 -17.98
N SER A 128 7.68 7.26 -16.88
CA SER A 128 7.86 6.66 -15.57
C SER A 128 7.14 7.43 -14.45
N GLU A 129 6.81 6.72 -13.39
CA GLU A 129 6.14 7.28 -12.21
C GLU A 129 6.86 6.90 -10.92
N LEU A 130 6.93 7.85 -10.00
CA LEU A 130 7.35 7.64 -8.63
C LEU A 130 6.12 7.61 -7.72
N ARG A 131 5.86 6.46 -7.09
CA ARG A 131 4.73 6.23 -6.19
C ARG A 131 5.21 6.13 -4.76
N VAL A 132 4.60 6.92 -3.86
CA VAL A 132 4.87 6.91 -2.42
C VAL A 132 3.58 6.64 -1.67
N LEU A 133 3.48 5.45 -1.07
CA LEU A 133 2.36 5.05 -0.21
C LEU A 133 2.74 5.29 1.25
N VAL A 134 2.05 6.20 1.94
CA VAL A 134 2.30 6.54 3.34
C VAL A 134 1.18 5.96 4.21
N GLU A 135 1.50 4.95 5.01
CA GLU A 135 0.53 4.27 5.85
C GLU A 135 1.12 3.90 7.21
N THR A 136 0.29 3.39 8.13
CA THR A 136 0.75 2.91 9.43
C THR A 136 0.87 1.39 9.39
N ILE A 137 2.09 0.87 9.49
CA ILE A 137 2.40 -0.57 9.53
C ILE A 137 2.78 -0.94 10.96
N ASP A 138 2.04 -1.86 11.58
CA ASP A 138 2.26 -2.28 12.98
C ASP A 138 2.31 -1.13 13.99
N GLY A 139 1.53 -0.06 13.74
CA GLY A 139 1.49 1.14 14.59
C GLY A 139 2.62 2.14 14.31
N VAL A 140 3.51 1.87 13.34
CA VAL A 140 4.61 2.74 12.94
C VAL A 140 4.29 3.40 11.59
N PRO A 141 4.29 4.74 11.51
CA PRO A 141 4.09 5.43 10.25
C PRO A 141 5.27 5.13 9.31
N SER A 142 4.95 4.68 8.11
CA SER A 142 5.88 4.09 7.15
C SER A 142 5.52 4.54 5.74
N ALA A 143 6.54 4.89 4.95
CA ALA A 143 6.39 5.21 3.53
C ALA A 143 6.98 4.10 2.66
N VAL A 144 6.20 3.53 1.77
CA VAL A 144 6.63 2.55 0.77
C VAL A 144 6.84 3.27 -0.56
N VAL A 145 8.04 3.16 -1.12
CA VAL A 145 8.41 3.88 -2.35
C VAL A 145 8.62 2.88 -3.47
N ARG A 146 7.99 3.18 -4.63
CA ARG A 146 8.08 2.37 -5.84
C ARG A 146 8.32 3.28 -7.05
N PHE A 147 9.21 2.85 -7.93
CA PHE A 147 9.40 3.44 -9.25
C PHE A 147 8.77 2.50 -10.27
N LEU A 148 7.92 3.02 -11.14
CA LEU A 148 7.30 2.28 -12.24
C LEU A 148 7.82 2.85 -13.55
N SER A 149 8.28 1.97 -14.43
CA SER A 149 8.61 2.29 -15.82
C SER A 149 7.55 1.67 -16.70
N PHE A 150 6.96 2.45 -17.60
CA PHE A 150 6.06 1.94 -18.61
C PHE A 150 6.84 1.65 -19.89
N ASP A 151 6.59 0.50 -20.51
CA ASP A 151 7.26 0.08 -21.76
C ASP A 151 6.62 0.68 -23.02
N PHE A 152 5.49 1.36 -22.86
CA PHE A 152 4.73 1.98 -23.94
C PHE A 152 4.94 3.48 -23.88
N ASP A 153 5.30 4.07 -25.01
CA ASP A 153 5.20 5.51 -25.15
C ASP A 153 3.73 5.95 -25.32
N GLU A 154 3.46 7.24 -25.06
CA GLU A 154 2.12 7.84 -25.12
C GLU A 154 1.38 7.52 -26.44
N GLU A 155 2.08 7.40 -27.57
CA GLU A 155 1.46 7.08 -28.87
C GLU A 155 0.99 5.62 -28.94
N GLU A 156 1.75 4.66 -28.38
CA GLU A 156 1.34 3.25 -28.32
C GLU A 156 0.18 3.04 -27.34
N LEU A 157 0.16 3.81 -26.24
CA LEU A 157 -0.93 3.78 -25.27
C LEU A 157 -2.24 4.33 -25.87
N ASP A 158 -2.16 5.43 -26.62
CA ASP A 158 -3.29 5.98 -27.39
C ASP A 158 -3.85 4.97 -28.41
N GLU A 159 -2.98 4.23 -29.11
CA GLU A 159 -3.43 3.19 -30.06
C GLU A 159 -4.15 2.03 -29.34
N LEU A 160 -3.66 1.62 -28.16
CA LEU A 160 -4.26 0.57 -27.34
C LEU A 160 -5.62 1.04 -26.78
N GLU A 161 -5.72 2.31 -26.37
CA GLU A 161 -6.98 2.94 -25.96
C GLU A 161 -7.99 2.99 -27.10
N ASP A 162 -7.60 3.46 -28.27
CA ASP A 162 -8.45 3.50 -29.46
C ASP A 162 -8.93 2.10 -29.86
N GLU A 163 -8.07 1.07 -29.75
CA GLU A 163 -8.46 -0.32 -29.99
C GLU A 163 -9.47 -0.82 -28.95
N ALA A 164 -9.24 -0.54 -27.66
CA ALA A 164 -10.12 -0.93 -26.56
C ALA A 164 -11.49 -0.24 -26.69
N ILE A 165 -11.52 1.06 -27.00
CA ILE A 165 -12.73 1.81 -27.30
C ILE A 165 -13.40 1.23 -28.55
N SER A 166 -12.69 0.98 -29.64
CA SER A 166 -13.30 0.40 -30.85
C SER A 166 -13.97 -0.95 -30.56
N LYS A 167 -13.31 -1.82 -29.78
CA LYS A 167 -13.89 -3.10 -29.33
C LYS A 167 -15.14 -2.88 -28.48
N LEU A 168 -15.14 -1.86 -27.62
CA LEU A 168 -16.29 -1.50 -26.80
C LEU A 168 -17.50 -1.06 -27.65
N TRP A 169 -17.28 -0.27 -28.70
CA TRP A 169 -18.35 0.18 -29.60
C TRP A 169 -18.87 -0.93 -30.53
N ASP A 170 -18.08 -1.98 -30.77
CA ASP A 170 -18.50 -3.18 -31.50
C ASP A 170 -19.41 -4.12 -30.66
N ILE A 171 -19.51 -3.89 -29.34
CA ILE A 171 -20.42 -4.62 -28.45
C ILE A 171 -21.83 -4.00 -28.59
N GLU A 172 -22.65 -4.55 -29.49
CA GLU A 172 -24.00 -4.04 -29.78
C GLU A 172 -24.96 -4.13 -28.58
N THR A 173 -24.81 -5.13 -27.70
CA THR A 173 -25.55 -5.20 -26.44
C THR A 173 -24.69 -5.71 -25.28
N PRO A 174 -24.79 -5.11 -24.07
CA PRO A 174 -24.04 -5.59 -22.92
C PRO A 174 -24.40 -7.03 -22.54
N GLU A 175 -25.58 -7.53 -22.93
CA GLU A 175 -26.05 -8.91 -22.70
C GLU A 175 -25.28 -9.98 -23.49
N ASP A 176 -24.49 -9.58 -24.50
CA ASP A 176 -23.62 -10.48 -25.27
C ASP A 176 -22.26 -10.74 -24.60
N LEU A 177 -21.92 -10.01 -23.54
CA LEU A 177 -20.71 -10.23 -22.76
C LEU A 177 -20.96 -11.24 -21.63
N SER A 178 -20.09 -12.22 -21.52
CA SER A 178 -20.02 -13.04 -20.31
C SER A 178 -19.60 -12.20 -19.10
N GLU A 179 -19.89 -12.70 -17.89
CA GLU A 179 -19.49 -12.02 -16.66
C GLU A 179 -17.96 -11.90 -16.54
N GLU A 180 -17.22 -12.89 -17.05
CA GLU A 180 -15.75 -12.85 -17.14
C GLU A 180 -15.27 -11.78 -18.12
N GLU A 181 -15.90 -11.64 -19.29
CA GLU A 181 -15.55 -10.59 -20.27
C GLU A 181 -15.93 -9.18 -19.77
N ARG A 182 -17.02 -9.04 -19.02
CA ARG A 182 -17.38 -7.77 -18.40
C ARG A 182 -16.37 -7.34 -17.34
N VAL A 183 -15.93 -8.26 -16.49
CA VAL A 183 -14.89 -7.96 -15.49
C VAL A 183 -13.57 -7.63 -16.17
N ALA A 184 -13.21 -8.33 -17.25
CA ALA A 184 -11.97 -8.07 -17.98
C ALA A 184 -11.98 -6.73 -18.74
N ILE A 185 -13.12 -6.28 -19.24
CA ILE A 185 -13.23 -5.03 -19.98
C ILE A 185 -13.47 -3.85 -19.03
N PHE A 186 -14.28 -3.99 -17.98
CA PHE A 186 -14.77 -2.84 -17.19
C PHE A 186 -14.32 -2.83 -15.71
N GLY A 187 -13.76 -3.94 -15.19
CA GLY A 187 -13.50 -4.11 -13.76
C GLY A 187 -14.67 -3.73 -12.85
N ASP A 188 -14.37 -3.23 -11.65
CA ASP A 188 -15.36 -2.73 -10.66
C ASP A 188 -15.54 -1.19 -10.74
N ALA A 189 -15.00 -0.54 -11.78
CA ALA A 189 -14.97 0.92 -11.88
C ALA A 189 -16.23 1.45 -12.60
N GLU A 190 -17.15 2.07 -11.84
CA GLU A 190 -18.16 2.96 -12.41
C GLU A 190 -17.54 4.35 -12.62
N ASP A 191 -17.52 4.86 -13.85
CA ASP A 191 -17.09 6.24 -14.10
C ASP A 191 -17.99 7.26 -13.39
N VAL A 192 -17.46 8.47 -13.17
CA VAL A 192 -18.15 9.60 -12.50
C VAL A 192 -19.50 9.99 -13.15
N ASP A 193 -19.74 9.61 -14.40
CA ASP A 193 -21.00 9.84 -15.15
C ASP A 193 -21.87 8.58 -15.34
N GLY A 194 -21.54 7.46 -14.66
CA GLY A 194 -22.25 6.18 -14.80
C GLY A 194 -22.01 5.49 -16.14
N GLY A 195 -20.89 5.80 -16.79
CA GLY A 195 -20.37 5.11 -17.97
C GLY A 195 -19.51 3.91 -17.58
N LEU A 196 -19.31 3.01 -18.55
CA LEU A 196 -18.37 1.90 -18.45
C LEU A 196 -17.19 2.21 -19.40
N ALA A 197 -16.05 2.67 -18.87
CA ALA A 197 -14.81 2.79 -19.63
C ALA A 197 -14.01 1.48 -19.62
N PRO A 198 -13.30 1.14 -20.71
CA PRO A 198 -12.45 -0.03 -20.72
C PRO A 198 -11.22 0.19 -19.81
N ILE A 199 -10.89 -0.78 -18.95
CA ILE A 199 -9.66 -0.76 -18.15
C ILE A 199 -8.52 -1.27 -19.02
N ILE A 200 -7.51 -0.43 -19.23
CA ILE A 200 -6.27 -0.80 -19.92
C ILE A 200 -5.22 -1.07 -18.84
N GLU A 201 -4.90 -2.35 -18.62
CA GLU A 201 -3.75 -2.72 -17.80
C GLU A 201 -2.48 -2.48 -18.63
N VAL A 202 -1.76 -1.40 -18.32
CA VAL A 202 -0.46 -1.12 -18.94
C VAL A 202 0.61 -1.94 -18.21
N PRO A 203 1.31 -2.86 -18.89
CA PRO A 203 2.48 -3.53 -18.33
C PRO A 203 3.49 -2.48 -17.84
N ALA A 204 3.83 -2.54 -16.56
CA ALA A 204 4.81 -1.65 -15.95
C ALA A 204 5.83 -2.47 -15.19
N GLU A 205 7.11 -2.18 -15.43
CA GLU A 205 8.22 -2.75 -14.68
C GLU A 205 8.38 -1.97 -13.37
N ALA A 206 8.30 -2.70 -12.25
CA ALA A 206 8.26 -2.11 -10.93
C ALA A 206 9.59 -2.31 -10.18
N LEU A 207 10.28 -1.20 -9.88
CA LEU A 207 11.44 -1.17 -9.01
C LEU A 207 11.03 -0.77 -7.58
N GLU A 208 11.12 -1.72 -6.66
CA GLU A 208 10.86 -1.46 -5.24
C GLU A 208 12.05 -0.76 -4.57
N LEU A 209 11.84 0.49 -4.14
CA LEU A 209 12.87 1.33 -3.51
C LEU A 209 12.88 1.19 -1.98
N GLY A 210 11.93 0.46 -1.41
CA GLY A 210 11.90 0.04 0.00
C GLY A 210 10.86 0.77 0.85
N THR A 211 10.94 0.52 2.17
CA THR A 211 10.04 1.09 3.19
C THR A 211 10.84 1.95 4.17
N TYR A 212 10.32 3.13 4.48
CA TYR A 212 10.99 4.17 5.26
C TYR A 212 10.14 4.58 6.46
N THR A 213 10.70 4.45 7.66
CA THR A 213 10.15 5.02 8.90
C THR A 213 10.88 6.32 9.30
N ASP A 214 11.99 6.62 8.62
CA ASP A 214 12.79 7.83 8.79
C ASP A 214 12.51 8.73 7.57
N PHE A 215 11.65 9.73 7.77
CA PHE A 215 11.19 10.60 6.68
C PHE A 215 12.28 11.53 6.16
N ASP A 216 13.29 11.89 6.96
CA ASP A 216 14.45 12.62 6.45
C ASP A 216 15.19 11.79 5.40
N ARG A 217 15.35 10.48 5.66
CA ARG A 217 15.93 9.55 4.69
C ARG A 217 15.02 9.30 3.50
N LEU A 218 13.70 9.30 3.68
CA LEU A 218 12.75 9.24 2.57
C LEU A 218 13.02 10.38 1.58
N PHE A 219 13.09 11.63 2.05
CA PHE A 219 13.34 12.78 1.18
C PHE A 219 14.72 12.72 0.49
N ASP A 220 15.75 12.22 1.16
CA ASP A 220 17.06 11.97 0.53
C ASP A 220 16.96 10.96 -0.62
N VAL A 221 16.15 9.91 -0.45
CA VAL A 221 15.94 8.88 -1.47
C VAL A 221 15.13 9.45 -2.63
N LEU A 222 14.04 10.18 -2.37
CA LEU A 222 13.22 10.80 -3.43
C LEU A 222 14.05 11.77 -4.29
N SER A 223 14.94 12.54 -3.67
CA SER A 223 15.90 13.39 -4.39
C SER A 223 16.82 12.57 -5.30
N LEU A 224 17.34 11.45 -4.81
CA LEU A 224 18.15 10.53 -5.63
C LEU A 224 17.35 9.91 -6.78
N VAL A 225 16.06 9.59 -6.56
CA VAL A 225 15.19 9.08 -7.64
C VAL A 225 15.08 10.12 -8.75
N SER A 226 14.83 11.38 -8.40
CA SER A 226 14.77 12.47 -9.38
C SER A 226 16.04 12.52 -10.26
N ASP A 227 17.21 12.36 -9.64
CA ASP A 227 18.50 12.35 -10.33
C ASP A 227 18.74 11.08 -11.19
N GLN A 228 18.14 9.94 -10.83
CA GLN A 228 18.42 8.64 -11.45
C GLN A 228 17.29 8.14 -12.37
N ALA A 229 16.12 8.80 -12.38
CA ALA A 229 14.92 8.32 -13.06
C ALA A 229 15.18 7.96 -14.53
N LEU A 230 15.85 8.85 -15.29
CA LEU A 230 16.17 8.61 -16.71
C LEU A 230 17.10 7.41 -16.91
N ASP A 231 18.05 7.19 -16.00
CA ASP A 231 18.98 6.06 -16.09
C ASP A 231 18.29 4.74 -15.72
N TRP A 232 17.32 4.76 -14.80
CA TRP A 232 16.54 3.58 -14.41
C TRP A 232 15.49 3.21 -15.45
N GLU A 233 14.76 4.18 -16.00
CA GLU A 233 13.84 3.98 -17.13
C GLU A 233 14.54 3.26 -18.28
N ALA A 234 15.72 3.73 -18.68
CA ALA A 234 16.51 3.10 -19.74
C ALA A 234 17.00 1.68 -19.43
N GLN A 235 17.00 1.27 -18.15
CA GLN A 235 17.43 -0.06 -17.71
C GLN A 235 16.25 -1.01 -17.44
N LEU A 236 15.08 -0.45 -17.15
CA LEU A 236 13.86 -1.19 -16.85
C LEU A 236 13.02 -1.49 -18.10
N VAL A 237 13.53 -1.18 -19.29
CA VAL A 237 12.93 -1.61 -20.56
C VAL A 237 12.83 -3.13 -20.59
N SER A 238 11.62 -3.62 -20.87
CA SER A 238 11.32 -5.02 -21.10
C SER A 238 12.30 -5.61 -22.12
N ILE A 239 12.86 -6.76 -21.76
CA ILE A 239 13.67 -7.55 -22.69
C ILE A 239 12.69 -8.13 -23.72
N ASP A 240 12.73 -7.65 -24.96
CA ASP A 240 12.01 -8.30 -26.05
C ASP A 240 12.50 -9.76 -26.16
N ASP A 241 11.59 -10.73 -26.07
CA ASP A 241 11.87 -12.16 -26.17
C ASP A 241 12.63 -12.51 -27.47
N SER A 242 12.60 -11.63 -28.47
CA SER A 242 13.34 -11.79 -29.73
C SER A 242 14.84 -11.50 -29.64
N ASP A 243 15.29 -10.73 -28.65
CA ASP A 243 16.69 -10.35 -28.43
C ASP A 243 17.37 -11.17 -27.32
N PHE A 244 16.61 -11.97 -26.57
CA PHE A 244 17.16 -12.91 -25.59
C PHE A 244 17.45 -14.25 -26.27
N ASP A 245 18.70 -14.43 -26.74
CA ASP A 245 19.23 -15.78 -27.00
C ASP A 245 19.21 -16.53 -25.66
N GLU A 246 18.16 -17.33 -25.45
CA GLU A 246 17.98 -18.20 -24.30
C GLU A 246 19.33 -18.89 -24.04
N PRO A 247 20.00 -18.63 -22.91
CA PRO A 247 21.35 -19.13 -22.71
C PRO A 247 21.28 -20.64 -22.83
N GLU A 248 22.04 -21.23 -23.77
CA GLU A 248 22.09 -22.68 -23.96
C GLU A 248 22.35 -23.32 -22.59
N VAL A 249 21.28 -23.76 -21.93
CA VAL A 249 21.36 -24.45 -20.66
C VAL A 249 22.16 -25.69 -21.00
N TYR A 250 23.41 -25.73 -20.56
CA TYR A 250 24.23 -26.93 -20.69
C TYR A 250 23.39 -28.05 -20.10
N ASP A 251 22.94 -28.94 -20.97
CA ASP A 251 22.17 -30.12 -20.60
C ASP A 251 23.10 -31.03 -19.79
N ILE A 252 23.24 -30.70 -18.51
CA ILE A 252 24.17 -31.32 -17.59
C ILE A 252 23.72 -32.76 -17.25
N PHE A 253 22.53 -33.16 -17.72
CA PHE A 253 21.97 -34.50 -17.61
C PHE A 253 21.22 -34.91 -18.89
N GLY A 254 21.88 -34.97 -20.06
CA GLY A 254 21.12 -35.39 -21.23
C GLY A 254 21.84 -35.61 -22.54
N ALA A 255 23.14 -35.94 -22.52
CA ALA A 255 23.66 -36.72 -23.64
C ALA A 255 23.01 -38.11 -23.59
N ASP A 256 21.82 -38.27 -24.17
CA ASP A 256 21.37 -39.55 -24.72
C ASP A 256 22.18 -39.81 -26.00
N ASP A 257 23.50 -39.90 -25.82
CA ASP A 257 24.42 -40.57 -26.73
C ASP A 257 24.11 -42.06 -26.60
N GLU A 258 23.46 -42.59 -27.64
CA GLU A 258 23.61 -43.94 -28.19
C GLU A 258 23.96 -45.07 -27.19
N ASP A 259 22.96 -45.80 -26.71
CA ASP A 259 23.14 -47.22 -26.38
C ASP A 259 21.98 -48.06 -26.97
N GLU A 260 22.32 -48.76 -28.04
CA GLU A 260 21.67 -49.99 -28.50
C GLU A 260 21.55 -50.95 -27.31
N ASP A 261 20.34 -51.44 -26.99
CA ASP A 261 20.12 -52.86 -26.68
C ASP A 261 18.63 -53.15 -26.44
N ASP A 262 18.02 -53.83 -27.42
CA ASP A 262 16.83 -54.67 -27.27
C ASP A 262 17.02 -55.64 -26.08
N VAL A 263 16.33 -55.40 -24.97
CA VAL A 263 16.09 -56.45 -23.96
C VAL A 263 14.61 -56.71 -23.80
N LEU A 264 14.15 -57.61 -24.68
CA LEU A 264 12.98 -58.46 -24.46
C LEU A 264 13.10 -59.16 -23.10
N PHE A 265 12.24 -58.83 -22.15
CA PHE A 265 11.87 -59.74 -21.07
C PHE A 265 10.35 -59.93 -21.05
N ASP A 266 9.97 -61.02 -21.71
CA ASP A 266 8.76 -61.80 -21.52
C ASP A 266 8.82 -62.43 -20.10
N ASP A 267 7.82 -62.20 -19.25
CA ASP A 267 6.92 -63.24 -18.73
C ASP A 267 6.13 -62.74 -17.50
N ASP A 268 4.82 -62.89 -17.63
CA ASP A 268 3.86 -63.46 -16.66
C ASP A 268 3.44 -62.74 -15.36
N ASP A 269 2.15 -62.98 -15.09
CA ASP A 269 1.40 -62.90 -13.83
C ASP A 269 0.96 -61.49 -13.38
N ASP A 270 -0.32 -61.16 -13.15
CA ASP A 270 -1.57 -61.91 -13.01
C ASP A 270 -2.72 -60.90 -13.23
N ASP A 271 -3.66 -61.23 -14.12
CA ASP A 271 -4.92 -60.50 -14.31
C ASP A 271 -5.92 -61.00 -13.24
N ASP A 272 -5.88 -60.38 -12.06
CA ASP A 272 -6.78 -60.73 -10.96
C ASP A 272 -8.17 -60.12 -11.22
N SER A 273 -8.99 -60.96 -11.83
CA SER A 273 -10.41 -60.77 -12.07
C SER A 273 -11.24 -60.73 -10.77
N ASP A 274 -12.28 -59.88 -10.82
CA ASP A 274 -13.52 -59.93 -10.05
C ASP A 274 -13.49 -59.40 -8.59
N ILE A 275 -14.32 -58.40 -8.29
CA ILE A 275 -15.70 -58.62 -7.80
C ILE A 275 -16.39 -57.25 -7.58
N GLU A 276 -17.62 -57.15 -8.09
CA GLU A 276 -18.59 -56.06 -7.90
C GLU A 276 -18.86 -55.73 -6.41
N GLU A 277 -18.80 -54.45 -6.04
CA GLU A 277 -19.45 -53.97 -4.81
C GLU A 277 -20.94 -53.76 -5.06
N GLY A 278 -21.73 -54.78 -4.71
CA GLY A 278 -23.17 -54.70 -4.53
C GLY A 278 -23.54 -54.63 -3.05
N ASP A 279 -24.05 -53.48 -2.64
CA ASP A 279 -25.20 -53.22 -1.75
C ASP A 279 -25.37 -54.03 -0.44
N ALA A 280 -25.43 -53.32 0.70
CA ALA A 280 -26.55 -53.33 1.67
C ALA A 280 -26.13 -53.08 3.14
N ASP A 281 -26.75 -52.03 3.71
CA ASP A 281 -27.32 -51.87 5.07
C ASP A 281 -26.67 -52.55 6.29
N ASP A 282 -26.14 -51.74 7.23
CA ASP A 282 -26.69 -51.45 8.59
C ASP A 282 -25.83 -50.40 9.33
#